data_AF-A0A1A3PT67-F1
#
_entry.id   AF-A0A1A3PT67-F1
#
_cell.length_a   1.000
_cell.length_b   1.000
_cell.length_c   1.000
_cell.angle_alpha   90.00
_cell.angle_beta   90.00
_cell.angle_gamma   90.00
#
_symmetry.space_group_name_H-M   'P 1'
#
loop_
_entity.id
_entity.type
_entity.pdbx_description
1 polymer ?
#
loop_
_entity_poly.entity_id
_entity_poly.type
_entity_poly.pdbx_seq_one_letter_code
_entity_poly.pdbx_strand_id
1 'polypeptide(L)'
;MGVARGLAAGGTFAAVAVGLAFHAAGEPPIGSYTAMAIDSTTGLEIPGKTSNLTFKACGPGCAHMLTPTGAFDLHLRDGAWTGTAPTRDGKSCTDTVDAKLVWTQSCSGQEVRSQLKKSG
;
A
#
# COMPACT_ATOMS: atom_id res chain seq x y z
N MET A 1 -58.00 6.71 28.86
CA MET A 1 -56.88 7.38 28.14
C MET A 1 -55.58 6.85 28.72
N GLY A 2 -54.71 6.24 27.92
CA GLY A 2 -53.42 5.69 28.36
C GLY A 2 -52.77 4.93 27.21
N VAL A 3 -51.56 5.34 26.84
CA VAL A 3 -50.98 5.26 25.50
C VAL A 3 -50.27 3.92 25.25
N ALA A 4 -50.50 3.34 24.07
CA ALA A 4 -49.73 2.19 23.55
C ALA A 4 -48.32 2.61 23.12
N ARG A 5 -47.33 1.73 23.30
CA ARG A 5 -46.17 1.45 22.41
C ARG A 5 -45.07 0.71 23.19
N GLY A 6 -45.04 -0.62 23.05
CA GLY A 6 -43.89 -1.46 23.42
C GLY A 6 -43.10 -1.81 22.16
N LEU A 7 -41.82 -1.49 22.18
CA LEU A 7 -40.90 -1.39 21.04
C LEU A 7 -40.52 -2.73 20.39
N ALA A 8 -40.16 -2.59 19.12
CA ALA A 8 -39.91 -3.62 18.12
C ALA A 8 -38.72 -4.54 18.42
N ALA A 9 -38.83 -5.73 17.80
CA ALA A 9 -37.89 -6.83 17.75
C ALA A 9 -36.41 -6.42 17.57
N GLY A 10 -35.55 -6.96 18.43
CA GLY A 10 -34.09 -6.93 18.25
C GLY A 10 -33.67 -7.90 17.15
N GLY A 11 -33.18 -7.35 16.04
CA GLY A 11 -32.59 -8.13 14.95
C GLY A 11 -31.23 -8.69 15.35
N THR A 12 -31.04 -9.99 15.14
CA THR A 12 -29.72 -10.65 15.19
C THR A 12 -28.92 -10.26 13.95
N PHE A 13 -27.85 -9.47 14.11
CA PHE A 13 -26.87 -9.29 13.05
C PHE A 13 -25.94 -10.51 13.01
N ALA A 14 -26.23 -11.43 12.10
CA ALA A 14 -25.25 -12.42 11.66
C ALA A 14 -24.22 -11.69 10.79
N ALA A 15 -23.09 -11.29 11.39
CA ALA A 15 -21.95 -10.77 10.64
C ALA A 15 -21.27 -11.94 9.92
N VAL A 16 -21.52 -12.08 8.62
CA VAL A 16 -20.79 -13.01 7.76
C VAL A 16 -19.36 -12.50 7.67
N ALA A 17 -18.43 -13.20 8.34
CA ALA A 17 -17.00 -13.03 8.14
C ALA A 17 -16.64 -13.59 6.75
N VAL A 18 -16.78 -12.76 5.72
CA VAL A 18 -16.23 -13.08 4.41
C VAL A 18 -14.72 -12.87 4.50
N GLY A 19 -13.99 -13.97 4.73
CA GLY A 19 -12.54 -14.03 4.65
C GLY A 19 -12.10 -13.79 3.22
N LEU A 20 -11.98 -12.52 2.85
CA LEU A 20 -11.22 -12.10 1.68
C LEU A 20 -9.97 -11.45 2.23
N ALA A 21 -8.82 -12.06 1.98
CA ALA A 21 -7.51 -11.48 2.20
C ALA A 21 -7.29 -10.33 1.19
N PHE A 22 -8.18 -9.35 1.18
CA PHE A 22 -7.86 -8.02 0.70
C PHE A 22 -6.91 -7.46 1.73
N HIS A 23 -5.72 -7.05 1.30
CA HIS A 23 -4.97 -6.10 2.10
C HIS A 23 -5.90 -4.90 2.24
N ALA A 24 -6.52 -4.75 3.42
CA ALA A 24 -7.30 -3.56 3.70
C ALA A 24 -6.36 -2.39 3.42
N ALA A 25 -6.82 -1.37 2.70
CA ALA A 25 -5.98 -0.27 2.21
C ALA A 25 -5.16 0.47 3.29
N GLY A 26 -5.31 0.12 4.58
CA GLY A 26 -4.52 0.62 5.69
C GLY A 26 -3.55 -0.38 6.34
N GLU A 27 -3.47 -1.64 5.90
CA GLU A 27 -2.48 -2.56 6.46
C GLU A 27 -1.11 -2.32 5.80
N PRO A 28 -0.02 -2.18 6.58
CA PRO A 28 1.29 -1.95 6.00
C PRO A 28 1.73 -3.13 5.14
N PRO A 29 2.40 -2.90 4.00
CA PRO A 29 2.82 -3.96 3.09
C PRO A 29 4.04 -4.70 3.66
N ILE A 30 3.93 -5.33 4.84
CA ILE A 30 5.06 -5.89 5.58
C ILE A 30 5.58 -7.17 4.92
N GLY A 31 6.91 -7.24 4.82
CA GLY A 31 7.65 -8.39 4.30
C GLY A 31 8.61 -8.02 3.16
N SER A 32 9.14 -9.05 2.52
CA SER A 32 10.00 -8.92 1.35
C SER A 32 9.17 -8.99 0.07
N TYR A 33 9.49 -8.13 -0.89
CA TYR A 33 8.79 -8.03 -2.16
C TYR A 33 9.79 -7.88 -3.30
N THR A 34 9.46 -8.47 -4.44
CA THR A 34 10.09 -8.15 -5.72
C THR A 34 9.20 -7.12 -6.43
N ALA A 35 9.74 -5.92 -6.62
CA ALA A 35 9.15 -4.90 -7.48
C ALA A 35 9.48 -5.22 -8.93
N MET A 36 8.47 -5.30 -9.79
CA MET A 36 8.60 -5.55 -11.22
C MET A 36 8.10 -4.31 -11.95
N ALA A 37 8.96 -3.61 -12.69
CA ALA A 37 8.57 -2.39 -13.37
C ALA A 37 7.45 -2.68 -14.39
N ILE A 38 6.44 -1.83 -14.43
CA ILE A 38 5.34 -1.92 -15.38
C ILE A 38 5.35 -0.72 -16.31
N ASP A 39 5.10 -0.96 -17.59
CA ASP A 39 4.94 0.08 -18.58
C ASP A 39 3.66 0.88 -18.30
N SER A 40 3.77 2.20 -18.25
CA SER A 40 2.65 3.07 -17.87
C SER A 40 1.55 3.15 -18.92
N THR A 41 1.82 2.76 -20.17
CA THR A 41 0.85 2.80 -21.28
C THR A 41 0.08 1.48 -21.39
N THR A 42 0.79 0.36 -21.29
CA THR A 42 0.24 -0.98 -21.51
C THR A 42 -0.11 -1.70 -20.21
N GLY A 43 0.45 -1.27 -19.08
CA GLY A 43 0.33 -1.94 -17.78
C GLY A 43 1.06 -3.29 -17.70
N LEU A 44 1.82 -3.65 -18.74
CA LEU A 44 2.56 -4.90 -18.79
C LEU A 44 3.90 -4.78 -18.08
N GLU A 45 4.37 -5.88 -17.50
CA GLU A 45 5.71 -5.97 -16.92
C GLU A 45 6.78 -5.72 -17.97
N ILE A 46 7.78 -4.92 -17.61
CA ILE A 46 8.98 -4.69 -18.42
C ILE A 46 10.01 -5.77 -18.04
N PRO A 47 10.32 -6.74 -18.94
CA PRO A 47 11.18 -7.86 -18.60
C PRO A 47 12.57 -7.42 -18.12
N GLY A 48 13.06 -8.06 -17.06
CA GLY A 48 14.41 -7.82 -16.52
C GLY A 48 14.56 -6.53 -15.70
N LYS A 49 13.49 -5.76 -15.49
CA LYS A 49 13.47 -4.58 -14.62
C LYS A 49 12.85 -4.91 -13.27
N THR A 50 13.62 -5.57 -12.41
CA THR A 50 13.18 -5.95 -11.06
C THR A 50 14.06 -5.34 -9.98
N SER A 51 13.52 -5.21 -8.77
CA SER A 51 14.25 -4.76 -7.58
C SER A 51 13.66 -5.40 -6.34
N ASN A 52 14.51 -5.80 -5.39
CA ASN A 52 14.05 -6.35 -4.12
C ASN A 52 13.84 -5.23 -3.11
N LEU A 53 12.69 -5.26 -2.46
CA LEU A 53 12.26 -4.31 -1.44
C LEU A 53 11.94 -5.07 -0.15
N THR A 54 12.15 -4.44 0.99
CA THR A 54 11.72 -4.99 2.28
C THR A 54 11.02 -3.93 3.08
N PHE A 55 9.83 -4.25 3.57
CA PHE A 55 9.01 -3.36 4.38
C PHE A 55 8.94 -3.92 5.81
N LYS A 56 9.19 -3.05 6.78
CA LYS A 56 9.13 -3.36 8.21
C LYS A 56 8.21 -2.39 8.92
N ALA A 57 7.48 -2.85 9.93
CA ALA A 57 6.66 -1.94 10.72
C ALA A 57 7.57 -1.05 11.58
N CYS A 58 7.31 0.26 11.60
CA CYS A 58 7.99 1.23 12.49
C CYS A 58 7.04 1.86 13.52
N GLY A 59 5.77 1.48 13.52
CA GLY A 59 4.74 1.96 14.43
C GLY A 59 3.37 2.00 13.74
N PRO A 60 2.30 2.39 14.46
CA PRO A 60 0.98 2.58 13.86
C PRO A 60 1.03 3.57 12.68
N GLY A 61 0.59 3.13 11.50
CA GLY A 61 0.60 3.97 10.30
C GLY A 61 2.00 4.28 9.75
N CYS A 62 3.03 3.50 10.12
CA CYS A 62 4.42 3.65 9.67
C CYS A 62 4.98 2.33 9.12
N ALA A 63 5.53 2.36 7.90
CA ALA A 63 6.27 1.26 7.30
C ALA A 63 7.65 1.73 6.82
N HIS A 64 8.71 1.18 7.39
CA HIS A 64 10.08 1.42 6.98
C HIS A 64 10.41 0.60 5.73
N MET A 65 10.71 1.27 4.63
CA MET A 65 11.01 0.66 3.33
C MET A 65 12.52 0.65 3.10
N LEU A 66 13.06 -0.54 2.88
CA LEU A 66 14.45 -0.80 2.51
C LEU A 66 14.52 -1.09 1.01
N THR A 67 15.30 -0.30 0.29
CA THR A 67 15.56 -0.46 -1.15
C THR A 67 17.04 -0.74 -1.39
N PRO A 68 17.45 -1.17 -2.60
CA PRO A 68 18.87 -1.36 -2.92
C PRO A 68 19.71 -0.07 -2.83
N THR A 69 19.07 1.09 -2.88
CA THR A 69 19.73 2.41 -2.95
C THR A 69 19.60 3.23 -1.67
N GLY A 70 18.78 2.81 -0.71
CA GLY A 70 18.59 3.52 0.55
C GLY A 70 17.42 2.99 1.37
N ALA A 71 17.04 3.76 2.39
CA ALA A 71 15.93 3.44 3.26
C ALA A 71 15.16 4.72 3.62
N PHE A 72 13.84 4.60 3.75
CA PHE A 72 12.98 5.71 4.12
C PHE A 72 11.65 5.20 4.69
N ASP A 73 10.92 6.08 5.36
CA ASP A 73 9.64 5.73 5.98
C ASP A 73 8.47 6.09 5.06
N LEU A 74 7.52 5.17 4.97
CA LEU A 74 6.21 5.37 4.38
C LEU A 74 5.18 5.55 5.50
N HIS A 75 4.25 6.48 5.28
CA HIS A 75 3.14 6.75 6.17
C HIS A 75 1.82 6.57 5.44
N LEU A 76 0.84 5.98 6.10
CA LEU A 76 -0.49 5.82 5.53
C LEU A 76 -1.17 7.19 5.39
N ARG A 77 -1.53 7.56 4.15
CA ARG A 77 -2.25 8.80 3.79
C ARG A 77 -3.26 8.47 2.70
N ASP A 78 -4.52 8.84 2.90
CA ASP A 78 -5.59 8.67 1.91
C ASP A 78 -5.72 7.23 1.33
N GLY A 79 -5.42 6.21 2.14
CA GLY A 79 -5.47 4.80 1.73
C GLY A 79 -4.26 4.30 0.92
N ALA A 80 -3.17 5.08 0.88
CA ALA A 80 -1.90 4.70 0.28
C ALA A 80 -0.72 4.98 1.22
N TRP A 81 0.29 4.11 1.17
CA TRP A 81 1.52 4.29 1.94
C TRP A 81 2.45 5.23 1.19
N THR A 82 2.64 6.44 1.73
CA THR A 82 3.34 7.53 1.06
C THR A 82 4.57 7.97 1.84
N GLY A 83 5.69 8.16 1.16
CA GLY A 83 6.92 8.71 1.74
C GLY A 83 7.72 9.48 0.70
N THR A 84 8.81 10.10 1.16
CA THR A 84 9.72 10.83 0.29
C THR A 84 11.14 10.36 0.50
N ALA A 85 11.83 10.06 -0.59
CA ALA A 85 13.22 9.61 -0.56
C ALA A 85 14.10 10.59 -1.37
N PRO A 86 15.28 10.98 -0.85
CA PRO A 86 16.26 11.68 -1.66
C PRO A 86 16.87 10.73 -2.70
N THR A 87 17.01 11.22 -3.94
CA THR A 87 17.80 10.56 -4.97
C THR A 87 19.28 10.89 -4.81
N ARG A 88 20.14 10.11 -5.49
CA ARG A 88 21.58 10.38 -5.53
C ARG A 88 21.92 11.78 -6.06
N ASP A 89 21.07 12.36 -6.90
CA ASP A 89 21.28 13.68 -7.49
C ASP A 89 20.77 14.83 -6.60
N GLY A 90 20.40 14.52 -5.34
CA GLY A 90 19.88 15.51 -4.38
C GLY A 90 18.43 15.94 -4.66
N LYS A 91 17.75 15.33 -5.63
CA LYS A 91 16.31 15.54 -5.86
C LYS A 91 15.51 14.71 -4.86
N SER A 92 14.27 15.08 -4.60
CA SER A 92 13.35 14.24 -3.80
C SER A 92 12.36 13.56 -4.73
N CYS A 93 12.12 12.28 -4.51
CA CYS A 93 11.02 11.55 -5.11
C CYS A 93 9.95 11.26 -4.08
N THR A 94 8.70 11.26 -4.52
CA THR A 94 7.59 10.78 -3.71
C THR A 94 7.32 9.33 -4.09
N ASP A 95 7.31 8.46 -3.10
CA ASP A 95 7.04 7.05 -3.22
C ASP A 95 5.66 6.76 -2.63
N THR A 96 4.83 6.02 -3.37
CA THR A 96 3.48 5.61 -2.95
C THR A 96 3.29 4.12 -3.17
N VAL A 97 2.67 3.42 -2.23
CA VAL A 97 2.25 2.02 -2.38
C VAL A 97 0.76 1.93 -2.09
N ASP A 98 -0.01 1.51 -3.08
CA ASP A 98 -1.47 1.39 -2.97
C ASP A 98 -1.93 0.02 -2.43
N ALA A 99 -3.23 -0.12 -2.21
CA ALA A 99 -3.83 -1.37 -1.74
C ALA A 99 -3.72 -2.55 -2.75
N LYS A 100 -3.40 -2.26 -4.01
CA LYS A 100 -3.13 -3.27 -5.07
C LYS A 100 -1.65 -3.63 -5.14
N LEU A 101 -0.85 -3.14 -4.20
CA LEU A 101 0.58 -3.33 -4.14
C LEU A 101 1.28 -2.79 -5.40
N VAL A 102 0.78 -1.69 -5.96
CA VAL A 102 1.48 -0.93 -6.99
C VAL A 102 2.33 0.11 -6.27
N TRP A 103 3.65 0.01 -6.46
CA TRP A 103 4.60 1.02 -6.03
C TRP A 103 4.81 2.03 -7.16
N THR A 104 4.52 3.30 -6.87
CA THR A 104 4.74 4.42 -7.78
C THR A 104 5.79 5.35 -7.18
N GLN A 105 6.83 5.62 -7.96
CA GLN A 105 7.86 6.59 -7.65
C GLN A 105 7.73 7.79 -8.60
N SER A 106 7.52 8.99 -8.05
CA SER A 106 7.41 10.23 -8.81
C SER A 106 8.58 11.15 -8.53
N CYS A 107 9.39 11.43 -9.55
CA CYS A 107 10.59 12.26 -9.48
C CYS A 107 10.51 13.37 -10.53
N SER A 108 10.37 14.64 -10.10
CA SER A 108 10.40 15.80 -11.01
C SER A 108 9.49 15.68 -12.25
N GLY A 109 8.28 15.12 -12.09
CA GLY A 109 7.30 14.95 -13.18
C GLY A 109 7.45 13.66 -14.00
N GLN A 110 8.47 12.84 -13.74
CA GLN A 110 8.53 11.48 -14.24
C GLN A 110 7.95 10.51 -13.21
N GLU A 111 7.15 9.58 -13.68
CA GLU A 111 6.52 8.56 -12.84
C GLU A 111 6.95 7.17 -13.31
N VAL A 112 7.49 6.38 -12.38
CA VAL A 112 7.81 4.97 -12.59
C VAL A 112 6.88 4.14 -11.73
N ARG A 113 6.28 3.11 -12.31
CA ARG A 113 5.40 2.18 -11.61
C ARG A 113 6.02 0.80 -11.57
N SER A 114 5.79 0.10 -10.47
CA SER A 114 6.17 -1.29 -10.31
C SER A 114 5.06 -2.08 -9.61
N GLN A 115 4.76 -3.26 -10.12
CA GLN A 115 3.93 -4.21 -9.40
C GLN A 115 4.79 -4.90 -8.34
N LEU A 116 4.38 -4.84 -7.08
CA LEU A 116 5.03 -5.58 -6.02
C LEU A 116 4.45 -7.00 -5.96
N LYS A 117 5.35 -7.98 -5.91
CA LYS A 117 5.04 -9.38 -5.70
C LYS A 117 5.74 -9.84 -4.44
N LYS A 118 5.00 -10.38 -3.47
CA LYS A 118 5.59 -10.87 -2.22
C LYS A 118 6.62 -11.96 -2.52
N SER A 119 7.82 -11.80 -2.01
CA SER A 119 8.87 -12.82 -2.06
C SER A 119 8.58 -13.81 -0.93
N GLY A 120 8.49 -15.09 -1.27
CA GLY A 120 8.24 -16.18 -0.31
C GLY A 120 9.38 -16.40 0.66
#